data_AF-A0A6C9H6T6-F1
#
_entry.id   AF-A0A6C9H6T6-F1
#
_cell.length_a   1.000
_cell.length_b   1.000
_cell.length_c   1.000
_cell.angle_alpha   90.00
_cell.angle_beta   90.00
_cell.angle_gamma   90.00
#
_symmetry.space_group_name_H-M   'P 1'
#
loop_
_entity.id
_entity.type
_entity.pdbx_description
1 polymer ?
#
loop_
_entity_poly.entity_id
_entity_poly.type
_entity_poly.pdbx_seq_one_letter_code
_entity_poly.pdbx_strand_id
1 'polypeptide(L)'
;MANKKSSKEDIEKKEDVAQTFVYIGPTIPQLSILKHKLFKNGLSPECEKLISHIPGAKCLFVETSDFADAEKRLSDKTSVEYVMYSRVSSSIMEIK
;
A
#
# COMPACT_ATOMS: atom_id res chain seq x y z
N MET A 1 6.18 -27.60 26.92
CA MET A 1 6.54 -26.21 27.29
C MET A 1 7.47 -25.65 26.22
N ALA A 2 7.40 -24.32 26.01
CA ALA A 2 8.18 -23.47 25.11
C ALA A 2 7.67 -23.27 23.67
N ASN A 3 7.17 -22.05 23.48
CA ASN A 3 6.44 -21.45 22.37
C ASN A 3 7.38 -20.65 21.45
N LYS A 4 6.85 -20.29 20.27
CA LYS A 4 7.17 -19.09 19.44
C LYS A 4 8.47 -19.12 18.61
N LYS A 5 8.30 -19.35 17.30
CA LYS A 5 9.01 -18.59 16.26
C LYS A 5 7.96 -17.89 15.39
N SER A 6 7.58 -16.70 15.83
CA SER A 6 6.86 -15.72 15.03
C SER A 6 7.94 -14.83 14.44
N SER A 7 8.22 -15.00 13.15
CA SER A 7 9.08 -14.12 12.38
C SER A 7 8.34 -12.80 12.19
N LYS A 8 8.60 -11.84 13.08
CA LYS A 8 8.27 -10.44 12.85
C LYS A 8 9.44 -9.84 12.07
N GLU A 9 9.24 -9.76 10.76
CA GLU A 9 10.09 -9.02 9.85
C GLU A 9 10.14 -7.54 10.26
N ASP A 10 11.38 -7.05 10.32
CA ASP A 10 11.86 -5.69 10.13
C ASP A 10 10.94 -4.51 10.48
N ILE A 11 11.09 -4.07 11.73
CA ILE A 11 10.85 -2.68 12.13
C ILE A 11 12.06 -1.87 11.65
N GLU A 12 12.08 -1.46 10.38
CA GLU A 12 13.00 -0.42 9.93
C GLU A 12 12.57 0.93 10.51
N LYS A 13 13.11 1.26 11.69
CA LYS A 13 13.32 2.65 12.11
C LYS A 13 14.25 3.30 11.08
N LYS A 14 13.75 4.26 10.31
CA LYS A 14 14.60 5.27 9.64
C LYS A 14 14.08 6.66 9.91
N GLU A 15 15.03 7.49 10.28
CA GLU A 15 14.95 8.86 10.75
C GLU A 15 14.26 9.81 9.77
N ASP A 16 13.43 10.69 10.32
CA ASP A 16 13.31 12.13 10.06
C ASP A 16 13.73 12.64 8.66
N VAL A 17 13.07 12.13 7.62
CA VAL A 17 12.64 12.93 6.48
C VAL A 17 11.17 12.61 6.36
N ALA A 18 10.30 13.62 6.36
CA ALA A 18 8.85 13.41 6.23
C ALA A 18 8.51 12.82 4.84
N GLN A 19 8.84 11.55 4.60
CA GLN A 19 8.51 10.81 3.40
C GLN A 19 7.00 10.68 3.39
N THR A 20 6.39 11.51 2.54
CA THR A 20 4.96 11.50 2.33
C THR A 20 4.70 10.49 1.24
N PHE A 21 4.03 9.41 1.59
CA PHE A 21 3.56 8.43 0.63
C PHE A 21 2.17 8.82 0.15
N VAL A 22 1.88 8.54 -1.10
CA VAL A 22 0.55 8.68 -1.69
C VAL A 22 0.11 7.31 -2.17
N TYR A 23 -1.14 6.99 -1.89
CA TYR A 23 -1.74 5.76 -2.36
C TYR A 23 -2.46 6.02 -3.69
N ILE A 24 -1.99 5.36 -4.74
CA ILE A 24 -2.54 5.47 -6.11
C ILE A 24 -3.52 4.33 -6.44
N GLY A 25 -3.82 3.47 -5.47
CA GLY A 25 -4.72 2.33 -5.65
C GLY A 25 -6.23 2.68 -5.64
N PRO A 26 -7.11 1.66 -5.73
CA PRO A 26 -8.55 1.84 -5.62
C PRO A 26 -8.96 2.17 -4.18
N THR A 27 -10.07 2.86 -3.98
CA THR A 27 -10.59 3.15 -2.64
C THR A 27 -10.97 1.86 -1.91
N ILE A 28 -10.43 1.68 -0.70
CA ILE A 28 -10.68 0.54 0.19
C ILE A 28 -11.55 1.04 1.36
N PRO A 29 -12.89 0.97 1.26
CA PRO A 29 -13.78 1.48 2.31
C PRO A 29 -13.61 0.74 3.65
N GLN A 30 -13.31 -0.56 3.59
CA GLN A 30 -13.10 -1.43 4.77
C GLN A 30 -11.95 -0.99 5.66
N LEU A 31 -10.95 -0.33 5.06
CA LEU A 31 -9.74 0.16 5.73
C LEU A 31 -9.68 1.70 5.67
N SER A 32 -10.76 2.40 5.30
CA SER A 32 -10.79 3.86 5.11
C SER A 32 -9.60 4.42 4.30
N ILE A 33 -9.06 3.63 3.37
CA ILE A 33 -7.99 4.08 2.47
C ILE A 33 -8.64 4.62 1.20
N LEU A 34 -8.58 5.93 1.00
CA LEU A 34 -9.11 6.60 -0.17
C LEU A 34 -8.08 6.62 -1.31
N LYS A 35 -8.54 6.66 -2.56
CA LYS A 35 -7.67 6.99 -3.70
C LYS A 35 -6.99 8.34 -3.45
N HIS A 36 -5.68 8.42 -3.73
CA HIS A 36 -4.81 9.58 -3.50
C HIS A 36 -4.71 9.99 -2.01
N LYS A 37 -4.98 9.05 -1.08
CA LYS A 37 -4.73 9.29 0.35
C LYS A 37 -3.24 9.50 0.56
N LEU A 38 -2.92 10.61 1.23
CA LEU A 38 -1.56 10.96 1.61
C LEU A 38 -1.28 10.43 3.01
N PHE A 39 -0.16 9.76 3.15
CA PHE A 39 0.36 9.18 4.37
C PHE A 39 1.62 9.95 4.75
N LYS A 40 1.46 10.86 5.71
CA LYS A 40 2.58 11.61 6.29
C LYS A 40 3.15 10.76 7.42
N ASN A 41 4.48 10.62 7.45
CA ASN A 41 5.19 9.86 8.47
C ASN A 41 5.06 8.32 8.34
N GLY A 42 4.98 7.82 7.09
CA GLY A 42 4.97 6.39 6.78
C GLY A 42 3.58 5.76 6.62
N LEU A 43 3.55 4.45 6.36
CA LEU A 43 2.32 3.69 6.12
C LEU A 43 1.50 3.55 7.42
N SER A 44 0.19 3.81 7.34
CA SER A 44 -0.72 3.58 8.46
C SER A 44 -0.96 2.07 8.68
N PRO A 45 -1.39 1.63 9.88
CA PRO A 45 -1.69 0.22 10.15
C PRO A 45 -2.76 -0.37 9.22
N GLU A 46 -3.65 0.49 8.71
CA GLU A 46 -4.61 0.16 7.64
C GLU A 46 -3.89 -0.34 6.38
N CYS A 47 -2.81 0.31 5.99
CA CYS A 47 -2.00 -0.05 4.81
C CYS A 47 -1.26 -1.35 5.03
N GLU A 48 -0.70 -1.55 6.23
CA GLU A 48 -0.05 -2.81 6.59
C GLU A 48 -1.04 -3.98 6.54
N LYS A 49 -2.29 -3.77 6.99
CA LYS A 49 -3.36 -4.78 6.91
C LYS A 49 -3.74 -5.10 5.47
N LEU A 50 -3.78 -4.09 4.60
CA LEU A 50 -3.95 -4.29 3.16
C LEU A 50 -2.80 -5.10 2.56
N ILE A 51 -1.55 -4.73 2.85
CA ILE A 51 -0.36 -5.42 2.34
C ILE A 51 -0.31 -6.86 2.88
N SER A 52 -0.74 -7.09 4.11
CA SER A 52 -0.84 -8.44 4.69
C SER A 52 -1.85 -9.32 3.93
N HIS A 53 -3.00 -8.78 3.53
CA HIS A 53 -3.97 -9.49 2.69
C HIS A 53 -3.52 -9.61 1.23
N ILE A 54 -2.90 -8.56 0.70
CA ILE A 54 -2.52 -8.43 -0.71
C ILE A 54 -1.07 -7.89 -0.74
N PRO A 55 -0.05 -8.75 -0.68
CA PRO A 55 1.34 -8.32 -0.57
C PRO A 55 1.79 -7.38 -1.69
N GLY A 56 1.25 -7.55 -2.90
CA GLY A 56 1.57 -6.63 -4.00
C GLY A 56 0.92 -5.25 -3.89
N ALA A 57 -0.09 -5.04 -3.03
CA ALA A 57 -0.67 -3.72 -2.80
C ALA A 57 0.36 -2.69 -2.30
N LYS A 58 1.49 -3.16 -1.76
CA LYS A 58 2.66 -2.33 -1.43
C LYS A 58 3.13 -1.47 -2.61
N CYS A 59 3.00 -1.98 -3.84
CA CYS A 59 3.39 -1.28 -5.07
C CYS A 59 2.47 -0.08 -5.40
N LEU A 60 1.30 0.02 -4.77
CA LEU A 60 0.36 1.14 -4.93
C LEU A 60 0.64 2.30 -3.97
N PHE A 61 1.62 2.15 -3.08
CA PHE A 61 2.10 3.20 -2.21
C PHE A 61 3.41 3.74 -2.78
N VAL A 62 3.35 4.95 -3.30
CA VAL A 62 4.48 5.61 -3.95
C VAL A 62 4.81 6.88 -3.20
N GLU A 63 6.04 7.36 -3.31
CA GLU A 63 6.39 8.65 -2.73
C GLU A 63 5.68 9.77 -3.48
N THR A 64 5.31 10.84 -2.78
CA THR A 64 4.61 11.97 -3.40
C THR A 64 5.43 12.60 -4.53
N SER A 65 6.76 12.54 -4.45
CA SER A 65 7.68 12.96 -5.52
C SER A 65 7.57 12.12 -6.79
N ASP A 66 7.21 10.84 -6.67
CA ASP A 66 7.07 9.89 -7.79
C ASP A 66 5.62 9.75 -8.27
N PHE A 67 4.67 10.42 -7.60
CA PHE A 67 3.24 10.36 -7.89
C PHE A 67 2.91 10.53 -9.37
N ALA A 68 3.53 11.51 -10.04
CA ALA A 68 3.27 11.78 -11.46
C ALA A 68 3.70 10.62 -12.37
N ASP A 69 4.80 9.93 -12.02
CA ASP A 69 5.29 8.78 -12.77
C ASP A 69 4.45 7.54 -12.47
N ALA A 70 4.11 7.34 -11.20
CA ALA A 70 3.23 6.29 -10.75
C ALA A 70 1.80 6.42 -11.31
N GLU A 71 1.24 7.62 -11.46
CA GLU A 71 -0.05 7.82 -12.13
C GLU A 71 0.03 7.46 -13.62
N LYS A 72 1.14 7.78 -14.29
CA LYS A 72 1.37 7.34 -15.68
C LYS A 72 1.44 5.82 -15.78
N ARG A 73 2.20 5.17 -14.91
CA ARG A 73 2.27 3.70 -14.83
C ARG A 73 0.93 3.09 -14.48
N LEU A 74 0.16 3.69 -13.58
CA LEU A 74 -1.19 3.23 -13.25
C LEU A 74 -2.14 3.35 -14.46
N SER A 75 -1.98 4.38 -15.29
CA SER A 75 -2.76 4.54 -16.52
C SER A 75 -2.37 3.49 -17.58
N ASP A 76 -1.13 3.01 -17.54
CA ASP A 76 -0.61 2.01 -18.42
C ASP A 76 -1.09 0.60 -18.03
N LYS A 77 -1.89 -0.02 -18.90
CA LYS A 77 -2.52 -1.33 -18.62
C LYS A 77 -1.52 -2.49 -18.54
N THR A 78 -0.28 -2.29 -18.99
CA THR A 78 0.78 -3.32 -18.95
C THR A 78 1.65 -3.20 -17.71
N SER A 79 1.54 -2.09 -16.99
CA SER A 79 2.32 -1.80 -15.81
C SER A 79 1.83 -2.58 -14.60
N VAL A 80 2.76 -2.85 -13.69
CA VAL A 80 2.52 -3.61 -12.47
C VAL A 80 1.46 -2.91 -11.62
N GLU A 81 1.52 -1.58 -11.50
CA GLU A 81 0.58 -0.78 -10.74
C GLU A 81 -0.86 -0.95 -11.23
N TYR A 82 -1.11 -1.00 -12.54
CA TYR A 82 -2.47 -1.23 -13.07
C TYR A 82 -2.98 -2.63 -12.75
N VAL A 83 -2.14 -3.65 -12.97
CA VAL A 83 -2.49 -5.04 -12.65
C VAL A 83 -2.81 -5.18 -11.16
N MET A 84 -2.00 -4.53 -10.32
CA MET A 84 -2.16 -4.56 -8.88
C MET A 84 -3.39 -3.77 -8.43
N TYR A 85 -3.66 -2.61 -9.03
CA TYR A 85 -4.87 -1.83 -8.82
C TYR A 85 -6.11 -2.66 -9.11
N SER A 86 -6.14 -3.33 -10.27
CA SER A 86 -7.27 -4.16 -10.67
C SER A 86 -7.46 -5.31 -9.68
N ARG A 87 -6.38 -5.94 -9.25
CA ARG A 87 -6.42 -7.05 -8.29
C ARG A 87 -6.92 -6.60 -6.92
N VAL A 88 -6.42 -5.48 -6.41
CA VAL A 88 -6.91 -4.88 -5.17
C VAL A 88 -8.39 -4.53 -5.33
N SER A 89 -8.79 -3.90 -6.44
CA SER A 89 -10.17 -3.48 -6.69
C SER A 89 -11.15 -4.66 -6.75
N SER A 90 -10.72 -5.85 -7.17
CA SER A 90 -11.54 -7.06 -7.09
C SER A 90 -11.56 -7.63 -5.67
N SER A 91 -10.42 -7.64 -4.98
CA SER A 91 -10.30 -8.21 -3.63
C SER A 91 -10.84 -7.32 -2.52
N ILE A 92 -11.01 -6.00 -2.70
CA ILE A 92 -11.55 -5.09 -1.65
C ILE A 92 -12.93 -5.49 -1.15
N MET A 93 -13.74 -6.16 -1.99
CA MET A 93 -15.05 -6.67 -1.60
C MET A 93 -14.96 -7.90 -0.68
N GLU A 94 -13.83 -8.59 -0.68
CA GLU A 94 -13.57 -9.80 0.11
C GLU A 94 -12.83 -9.50 1.41
N ILE A 95 -12.29 -8.30 1.58
CA ILE A 95 -11.68 -7.83 2.84
C ILE A 95 -12.81 -7.63 3.86
N LYS A 96 -13.18 -8.68 4.60
CA LYS A 96 -14.14 -8.65 5.71
C LYS A 96 -13.46 -8.46 7.06
#